data_AF-A0A1I6K6R7-F1
#
_entry.id   AF-A0A1I6K6R7-F1
#
_cell.length_a   1.000
_cell.length_b   1.000
_cell.length_c   1.000
_cell.angle_alpha   90.00
_cell.angle_beta   90.00
_cell.angle_gamma   90.00
#
_symmetry.space_group_name_H-M   'P 1'
#
loop_
_entity.id
_entity.type
_entity.pdbx_description
1 polymer ?
#
loop_
_entity_poly.entity_id
_entity_poly.type
_entity_poly.pdbx_seq_one_letter_code
_entity_poly.pdbx_strand_id
1 'polypeptide(L)'
;MSAHVPKSLFDYGRHRFDVAVECRSCGRVSVFETRDVILHYQAHGWSVALPLDASHFVCRCRSRDVLARATPIEARPRDLPPPRPVLRPLYSKPGRHSG
;
A
#
# COMPACT_ATOMS: atom_id res chain seq x y z
N MET A 1 9.47 -6.00 22.66
CA MET A 1 8.30 -6.61 22.00
C MET A 1 8.81 -7.40 20.83
N SER A 2 8.79 -8.73 20.87
CA SER A 2 9.24 -9.53 19.72
C SER A 2 8.29 -9.30 18.55
N ALA A 3 8.82 -8.76 17.45
CA ALA A 3 8.05 -8.57 16.23
C ALA A 3 7.63 -9.95 15.71
N HIS A 4 6.34 -10.24 15.76
CA HIS A 4 5.81 -11.48 15.19
C HIS A 4 5.95 -11.40 13.66
N VAL A 5 6.76 -12.30 13.09
CA VAL A 5 6.93 -12.42 11.64
C VAL A 5 5.85 -13.38 11.14
N PRO A 6 4.85 -12.92 10.35
CA PRO A 6 3.81 -13.80 9.85
C PRO A 6 4.40 -14.87 8.92
N LYS A 7 3.97 -16.12 9.09
CA LYS A 7 4.44 -17.25 8.28
C LYS A 7 3.48 -17.60 7.15
N SER A 8 2.29 -17.02 7.15
CA SER A 8 1.26 -17.19 6.13
C SER A 8 0.36 -15.96 6.02
N LEU A 9 -0.41 -15.84 4.94
CA LEU A 9 -1.44 -14.79 4.82
C LEU A 9 -2.52 -14.91 5.91
N PHE A 10 -2.80 -16.11 6.41
CA PHE A 10 -3.70 -16.31 7.54
C PHE A 10 -3.12 -15.73 8.85
N ASP A 11 -1.81 -15.81 9.04
CA ASP A 11 -1.16 -15.22 10.23
C ASP A 11 -1.31 -13.70 10.27
N TYR A 12 -1.30 -13.03 9.10
CA TYR A 12 -1.58 -11.60 9.04
C TYR A 12 -2.96 -11.29 9.63
N GLY A 13 -3.99 -12.03 9.22
CA GLY A 13 -5.36 -11.84 9.72
C GLY A 13 -5.48 -12.15 11.21
N ARG A 14 -4.91 -13.29 11.64
CA ARG A 14 -4.91 -13.72 13.06
C ARG A 14 -4.24 -12.69 13.98
N HIS A 15 -3.17 -12.06 13.51
CA HIS A 15 -2.40 -11.09 14.29
C HIS A 15 -2.73 -9.63 14.00
N ARG A 16 -3.86 -9.37 13.31
CA ARG A 16 -4.34 -8.01 13.01
C ARG A 16 -3.30 -7.15 12.28
N PHE A 17 -2.63 -7.75 11.31
CA PHE A 17 -1.75 -7.04 10.39
C PHE A 17 -2.43 -6.80 9.05
N ASP A 18 -2.08 -5.68 8.43
CA ASP A 18 -2.25 -5.40 7.01
C ASP A 18 -0.97 -5.73 6.24
N VAL A 19 -1.13 -5.82 4.92
CA VAL A 19 -0.02 -6.03 3.99
C VAL A 19 0.46 -4.69 3.47
N ALA A 20 1.63 -4.24 3.93
CA ALA A 20 2.30 -3.07 3.37
C ALA A 20 3.29 -3.51 2.28
N VAL A 21 3.21 -2.88 1.12
CA VAL A 21 4.12 -3.10 -0.02
C VAL A 21 4.84 -1.81 -0.35
N GLU A 22 6.16 -1.82 -0.22
CA GLU A 22 7.06 -0.71 -0.50
C GLU A 22 7.79 -0.96 -1.82
N CYS A 23 7.71 -0.01 -2.76
CA CYS A 23 8.50 -0.05 -3.97
C CYS A 23 9.85 0.62 -3.76
N ARG A 24 10.94 -0.13 -3.91
CA ARG A 24 12.30 0.41 -3.71
C ARG A 24 12.73 1.36 -4.83
N SER A 25 12.12 1.25 -6.02
CA SER A 25 12.47 2.12 -7.15
C SER A 25 11.90 3.53 -7.05
N CYS A 26 10.69 3.71 -6.48
CA CYS A 26 10.06 5.03 -6.39
C CYS A 26 9.61 5.42 -4.98
N GLY A 27 9.94 4.62 -3.96
CA GLY A 27 9.63 4.86 -2.55
C GLY A 27 8.15 4.79 -2.17
N ARG A 28 7.26 4.42 -3.10
CA ARG A 28 5.82 4.37 -2.82
C ARG A 28 5.52 3.20 -1.88
N VAL A 29 4.78 3.48 -0.81
CA VAL A 29 4.20 2.47 0.08
C VAL A 29 2.69 2.40 -0.17
N SER A 30 2.19 1.20 -0.44
CA SER A 30 0.77 0.89 -0.51
C SER A 30 0.42 -0.08 0.62
N VAL A 31 -0.68 0.16 1.32
CA VAL A 31 -1.17 -0.74 2.37
C VAL A 31 -2.48 -1.35 1.92
N PHE A 32 -2.59 -2.67 2.03
CA PHE A 32 -3.76 -3.44 1.64
C PHE A 32 -4.34 -4.16 2.84
N GLU A 33 -5.67 -4.22 2.92
CA GLU A 33 -6.31 -5.06 3.90
C GLU A 33 -5.98 -6.52 3.61
N THR A 34 -5.57 -7.26 4.65
CA THR A 34 -5.21 -8.67 4.49
C THR A 34 -6.33 -9.52 3.90
N ARG A 35 -7.59 -9.20 4.23
CA ARG A 35 -8.75 -9.89 3.66
C ARG A 35 -8.81 -9.77 2.14
N ASP A 36 -8.57 -8.57 1.60
CA ASP A 36 -8.60 -8.33 0.16
C ASP A 36 -7.45 -9.04 -0.54
N VAL A 37 -6.27 -9.08 0.09
CA VAL A 37 -5.12 -9.84 -0.43
C VAL A 37 -5.41 -11.34 -0.47
N ILE A 38 -6.02 -11.90 0.59
CA ILE A 38 -6.42 -13.32 0.62
C ILE A 38 -7.40 -13.63 -0.51
N LEU A 39 -8.45 -12.82 -0.67
CA LEU A 39 -9.45 -13.00 -1.73
C LEU A 39 -8.82 -12.93 -3.12
N HIS A 40 -7.89 -12.00 -3.33
CA HIS A 40 -7.17 -11.87 -4.59
C HIS A 40 -6.28 -13.09 -4.87
N TYR A 41 -5.53 -13.57 -3.88
CA TYR A 41 -4.69 -14.77 -4.00
C TYR A 41 -5.53 -16.01 -4.33
N GLN A 42 -6.64 -16.21 -3.62
CA GLN A 42 -7.56 -17.32 -3.87
C GLN A 42 -8.14 -17.27 -5.28
N ALA A 43 -8.53 -16.08 -5.75
CA ALA A 43 -9.04 -15.89 -7.12
C ALA A 43 -8.01 -16.17 -8.22
N HIS A 44 -6.71 -16.21 -7.88
CA HIS A 44 -5.63 -16.52 -8.82
C HIS A 44 -5.01 -17.91 -8.59
N GLY A 45 -5.59 -18.71 -7.68
CA GLY A 45 -5.09 -20.04 -7.35
C GLY A 45 -3.75 -20.04 -6.61
N TRP A 46 -3.36 -18.91 -6.03
CA TRP A 46 -2.12 -18.78 -5.26
C TRP A 46 -2.30 -19.28 -3.84
N SER A 47 -1.22 -19.82 -3.27
CA SER A 47 -1.25 -20.34 -1.90
C SER A 47 -1.32 -19.20 -0.88
N VAL A 48 -2.30 -19.30 0.01
CA VAL A 48 -2.45 -18.42 1.20
C VAL A 48 -1.83 -19.04 2.47
N ALA A 49 -1.41 -20.31 2.40
CA ALA A 49 -0.78 -21.03 3.50
C ALA A 49 0.74 -20.80 3.58
N LEU A 50 1.33 -20.17 2.57
CA LEU A 50 2.74 -19.82 2.49
C LEU A 50 2.98 -18.36 2.87
N PRO A 51 4.23 -17.98 3.21
CA PRO A 51 4.60 -16.58 3.36
C PRO A 51 4.18 -15.77 2.13
N LEU A 52 3.83 -14.51 2.36
CA LEU A 52 3.44 -13.59 1.30
C LEU A 52 4.56 -13.46 0.26
N ASP A 53 4.22 -13.73 -1.00
CA ASP A 53 5.15 -13.54 -2.11
C ASP A 53 5.02 -12.13 -2.68
N ALA A 54 6.06 -11.33 -2.51
CA ALA A 54 6.12 -9.97 -3.02
C ALA A 54 6.14 -9.91 -4.56
N SER A 55 6.49 -11.01 -5.24
CA SER A 55 6.56 -11.10 -6.71
C SER A 55 5.21 -10.89 -7.39
N HIS A 56 4.11 -11.14 -6.67
CA HIS A 56 2.74 -10.92 -7.14
C HIS A 56 2.34 -9.43 -7.18
N PHE A 57 3.16 -8.52 -6.65
CA PHE A 57 2.87 -7.10 -6.61
C PHE A 57 3.66 -6.33 -7.66
N VAL A 58 3.00 -5.33 -8.26
CA VAL A 58 3.63 -4.40 -9.19
C VAL A 58 3.30 -2.99 -8.76
N CYS A 59 4.32 -2.14 -8.61
CA CYS A 59 4.09 -0.74 -8.29
C CYS A 59 3.49 0.00 -9.49
N ARG A 60 2.75 1.10 -9.25
CA ARG A 60 2.24 1.96 -10.34
C ARG A 60 3.34 2.56 -11.23
N CYS A 61 4.59 2.63 -10.76
CA CYS A 61 5.73 3.00 -11.61
C CYS A 61 6.21 1.86 -12.53
N ARG A 62 5.49 0.72 -12.54
CA ARG A 62 5.79 -0.54 -13.25
C ARG A 62 7.00 -1.33 -12.74
N SER A 63 7.65 -0.90 -11.66
CA SER A 63 8.69 -1.69 -11.01
C SER A 63 8.11 -2.89 -10.25
N ARG A 64 8.81 -4.01 -10.33
CA ARG A 64 8.62 -5.22 -9.52
C ARG A 64 9.59 -5.32 -8.34
N ASP A 65 10.51 -4.35 -8.20
CA ASP A 65 11.39 -4.26 -7.04
C ASP A 65 10.60 -3.70 -5.86
N VAL A 66 9.92 -4.62 -5.18
CA VAL A 66 9.02 -4.34 -4.07
C VAL A 66 9.36 -5.22 -2.86
N LEU A 67 9.12 -4.67 -1.68
CA LEU A 67 9.20 -5.36 -0.40
C LEU A 67 7.82 -5.41 0.22
N ALA A 68 7.42 -6.58 0.68
CA ALA A 68 6.22 -6.72 1.48
C ALA A 68 6.57 -6.86 2.97
N ARG A 69 5.80 -6.18 3.83
CA ARG A 69 5.95 -6.23 5.28
C ARG A 69 4.59 -6.24 5.97
N ALA A 70 4.55 -6.82 7.16
CA ALA A 70 3.40 -6.69 8.04
C ALA A 70 3.36 -5.28 8.65
N THR A 71 2.19 -4.66 8.67
CA THR A 71 1.95 -3.42 9.40
C THR A 71 0.75 -3.59 10.33
N PRO A 72 0.81 -3.18 11.61
CA PRO A 72 -0.33 -3.28 12.51
C PRO A 72 -1.53 -2.49 11.98
N ILE A 73 -2.74 -3.04 12.11
CA ILE A 73 -3.99 -2.35 11.74
C ILE A 73 -4.14 -1.06 12.56
N GLU A 74 -3.61 -1.01 13.77
CA GLU A 74 -3.62 0.17 14.64
C GLU A 74 -2.76 1.32 14.09
N ALA A 75 -1.84 1.02 13.16
CA ALA A 75 -1.05 2.01 12.45
C ALA A 75 -1.75 2.59 11.20
N ARG A 76 -2.97 2.11 10.88
CA ARG A 76 -3.78 2.72 9.81
C ARG A 76 -3.96 4.20 10.13
N PRO A 77 -3.76 5.10 9.15
CA PRO A 77 -4.16 6.49 9.33
C PRO A 77 -5.63 6.51 9.72
N ARG A 78 -5.95 7.18 10.83
CA ARG A 78 -7.35 7.54 11.10
C ARG A 78 -7.85 8.30 9.88
N ASP A 79 -9.09 8.03 9.46
CA ASP A 79 -9.70 8.58 8.26
C ASP A 79 -9.22 10.02 8.05
N LEU A 80 -8.41 10.20 7.00
CA LEU A 80 -7.96 11.53 6.66
C LEU A 80 -9.23 12.33 6.35
N PRO A 81 -9.45 13.50 6.98
CA PRO A 81 -10.56 14.34 6.59
C PRO A 81 -10.50 14.54 5.07
N PRO A 82 -11.66 14.53 4.37
CA PRO A 82 -11.67 14.65 2.92
C PRO A 82 -10.82 15.85 2.48
N PRO A 83 -10.07 15.73 1.36
CA PRO A 83 -9.19 16.79 0.91
C PRO A 83 -9.98 18.09 0.84
N ARG A 84 -9.50 19.13 1.55
CA ARG A 84 -10.13 20.44 1.49
C ARG A 84 -10.12 20.91 0.03
N PRO A 85 -11.20 21.56 -0.45
CA PRO A 85 -11.21 22.13 -1.78
C PRO A 85 -9.98 23.01 -1.99
N VAL A 86 -9.20 22.74 -3.03
CA VAL A 86 -8.09 23.60 -3.42
C VAL A 86 -8.69 24.94 -3.83
N LEU A 87 -8.23 26.04 -3.22
CA LEU A 87 -8.66 27.39 -3.59
C LEU A 87 -8.37 27.61 -5.08
N ARG A 88 -9.42 27.85 -5.86
CA ARG A 88 -9.28 28.25 -7.26
C ARG A 88 -9.11 29.76 -7.33
N PRO A 89 -8.07 30.27 -8.00
CA PRO A 89 -7.95 31.71 -8.21
C PRO A 89 -9.14 32.20 -9.05
N LEU A 90 -9.70 33.37 -8.69
CA LEU A 90 -10.77 34.01 -9.46
C LEU A 90 -10.27 34.49 -10.83
N TYR A 91 -8.98 34.82 -10.94
CA TYR A 91 -8.29 35.09 -12.20
C TYR A 91 -6.78 34.80 -12.05
N SER A 92 -6.12 34.48 -13.17
CA SER A 92 -4.66 34.37 -13.27
C SER A 92 -4.19 35.26 -14.43
N LYS A 93 -3.27 36.20 -14.17
CA LYS A 93 -2.62 36.97 -15.25
C LYS A 93 -1.40 36.19 -15.76
N PRO A 94 -1.23 36.00 -17.08
CA PRO A 94 0.02 35.46 -17.60
C PRO A 94 1.16 36.41 -17.24
N GLY A 95 2.26 35.85 -16.74
CA GLY A 95 3.49 36.62 -16.51
C GLY A 95 4.02 37.14 -17.83
N ARG A 96 4.36 38.43 -17.89
CA ARG A 96 5.13 38.97 -19.01
C ARG A 96 6.51 38.32 -18.97
N HIS A 97 6.77 37.37 -19.85
CA HIS A 97 8.12 37.02 -20.22
C HIS A 97 8.57 38.03 -21.28
N SER A 98 9.39 38.98 -20.85
CA SER A 98 10.17 39.83 -21.73
C SER A 98 11.31 38.98 -22.29
N GLY A 99 11.23 38.63 -23.57
CA GLY A 99 12.34 38.15 -24.38
C GLY A 99 12.66 39.20 -25.43
#